data_AF-A0A150MSR1-F1
#
_entry.id   AF-A0A150MSR1-F1
#
_cell.length_a   1.000
_cell.length_b   1.000
_cell.length_c   1.000
_cell.angle_alpha   90.00
_cell.angle_beta   90.00
_cell.angle_gamma   90.00
#
_symmetry.space_group_name_H-M   'P 1'
#
loop_
_entity.id
_entity.type
_entity.pdbx_description
1 polymer ?
#
loop_
_entity_poly.entity_id
_entity_poly.type
_entity_poly.pdbx_seq_one_letter_code
_entity_poly.pdbx_strand_id
1 'polypeptide(L)'
;MFSVSLDLPEFEVVKQVFLEDCNLLHVEKNTTEERCSYCGFFSSHVHDWRTRKVRDLSVLGKPLFLFVRVYRYRCHNCNEVFSQTFESISPNKHQTNRYREYLYEMCIGSTIQEVSRKEKIPYTTVERIFYSVAKEKEKEHVETLESVLENNELILSLDEIAVRKGHRYETVLMDTQSGSVLGMEHQRSYHS
;
A
#
# COMPACT_ATOMS: atom_id res chain seq x y z
N MET A 1 13.94 28.72 7.35
CA MET A 1 13.31 28.20 6.12
C MET A 1 12.85 26.79 6.43
N PHE A 2 11.55 26.51 6.35
CA PHE A 2 11.01 25.18 6.63
C PHE A 2 11.30 24.26 5.44
N SER A 3 11.92 23.11 5.68
CA SER A 3 12.21 22.10 4.67
C SER A 3 11.63 20.76 5.12
N VAL A 4 10.87 20.10 4.25
CA VAL A 4 10.34 18.76 4.52
C VAL A 4 11.35 17.73 4.04
N SER A 5 11.82 16.87 4.94
CA SER A 5 12.51 15.63 4.55
C SER A 5 11.44 14.63 4.12
N LEU A 6 11.54 14.13 2.89
CA LEU A 6 10.55 13.21 2.32
C LEU A 6 10.68 11.79 2.87
N ASP A 7 11.87 11.41 3.36
CA ASP A 7 12.19 10.06 3.85
C ASP A 7 11.80 8.95 2.84
N LEU A 8 11.97 9.25 1.55
CA LEU A 8 11.84 8.31 0.44
C LEU A 8 13.15 8.40 -0.36
N PRO A 9 14.12 7.49 -0.12
CA PRO A 9 15.51 7.65 -0.57
C PRO A 9 15.67 7.61 -2.10
N GLU A 10 14.71 7.04 -2.83
CA GLU A 10 14.74 7.00 -4.29
C GLU A 10 14.42 8.36 -4.95
N PHE A 11 13.92 9.34 -4.18
CA PHE A 11 13.49 10.64 -4.69
C PHE A 11 14.42 11.79 -4.27
N GLU A 12 14.69 12.68 -5.21
CA GLU A 12 15.24 14.00 -4.97
C GLU A 12 14.13 15.06 -5.01
N VAL A 13 14.12 15.96 -4.03
CA VAL A 13 13.14 17.05 -3.96
C VAL A 13 13.64 18.25 -4.76
N VAL A 14 13.08 18.46 -5.95
CA VAL A 14 13.45 19.54 -6.87
C VAL A 14 12.82 20.88 -6.47
N LYS A 15 11.59 20.85 -5.93
CA LYS A 15 10.87 22.07 -5.54
C LYS A 15 9.90 21.79 -4.40
N GLN A 16 9.81 22.72 -3.47
CA GLN A 16 8.83 22.69 -2.37
C GLN A 16 7.91 23.90 -2.47
N VAL A 17 6.60 23.67 -2.31
CA VAL A 17 5.58 24.73 -2.27
C VAL A 17 4.67 24.47 -1.07
N PHE A 18 4.63 25.42 -0.14
CA PHE A 18 3.80 25.36 1.06
C PHE A 18 2.58 26.25 0.87
N LEU A 19 1.38 25.67 0.90
CA LEU A 19 0.12 26.39 0.79
C LEU A 19 -0.61 26.37 2.15
N GLU A 20 -1.71 27.11 2.24
CA GLU A 20 -2.53 27.15 3.44
C GLU A 20 -3.12 25.77 3.75
N ASP A 21 -3.68 25.10 2.76
CA ASP A 21 -4.39 23.82 2.95
C ASP A 21 -3.57 22.56 2.68
N CYS A 22 -2.42 22.66 2.00
CA CYS A 22 -1.61 21.49 1.64
C CYS A 22 -0.15 21.84 1.36
N ASN A 23 0.70 20.81 1.35
CA ASN A 23 2.11 20.91 0.99
C ASN A 23 2.34 20.17 -0.32
N LEU A 24 3.08 20.77 -1.25
CA LEU A 24 3.37 20.20 -2.55
C LEU A 24 4.89 20.06 -2.72
N LEU A 25 5.34 18.86 -3.09
CA LEU A 25 6.74 18.59 -3.41
C LEU A 25 6.84 18.11 -4.85
N HIS A 26 7.70 18.73 -5.65
CA HIS A 26 8.08 18.20 -6.95
C HIS A 26 9.30 17.32 -6.76
N VAL A 27 9.20 16.08 -7.23
CA VAL A 27 10.22 15.06 -7.01
C VAL A 27 10.58 14.36 -8.30
N GLU A 28 11.84 13.99 -8.41
CA GLU A 28 12.39 13.17 -9.49
C GLU A 28 13.12 11.98 -8.89
N LYS A 29 13.17 10.85 -9.61
CA LYS A 29 13.97 9.70 -9.17
C LYS A 29 15.45 10.09 -9.26
N ASN A 30 16.24 9.68 -8.28
CA ASN A 30 17.68 9.94 -8.26
C ASN A 30 18.48 9.13 -9.30
N THR A 31 17.84 8.19 -10.01
CA THR A 31 18.44 7.42 -11.10
C THR A 31 17.99 7.92 -12.48
N THR A 32 18.91 7.90 -13.44
CA THR A 32 18.67 8.33 -14.82
C THR A 32 18.42 7.18 -15.79
N GLU A 33 18.58 5.93 -15.35
CA GLU A 33 18.32 4.71 -16.12
C GLU A 33 17.29 3.82 -15.42
N GLU A 34 16.65 2.96 -16.21
CA GLU A 34 15.64 2.02 -15.73
C GLU A 34 15.76 0.68 -16.47
N ARG A 35 15.42 -0.41 -15.77
CA ARG A 35 15.42 -1.74 -16.35
C ARG A 35 14.15 -1.95 -17.18
N CYS A 36 14.31 -2.33 -18.45
CA CYS A 36 13.19 -2.60 -19.35
C CYS A 36 12.33 -3.76 -18.83
N SER A 37 11.03 -3.52 -18.65
CA SER A 37 10.07 -4.53 -18.21
C SER A 37 9.82 -5.66 -19.22
N TYR A 38 10.23 -5.48 -20.49
CA TYR A 38 10.00 -6.44 -21.57
C TYR A 38 11.19 -7.39 -21.77
N CYS A 39 12.42 -6.86 -21.81
CA CYS A 39 13.62 -7.65 -22.10
C CYS A 39 14.69 -7.61 -20.99
N GLY A 40 14.48 -6.86 -19.92
CA GLY A 40 15.38 -6.81 -18.76
C GLY A 40 16.67 -6.01 -18.93
N PHE A 41 16.92 -5.40 -20.11
CA PHE A 41 18.08 -4.53 -20.35
C PHE A 41 17.84 -3.12 -19.82
N PHE A 42 18.90 -2.46 -19.34
CA PHE A 42 18.83 -1.06 -18.93
C PHE A 42 18.66 -0.13 -20.13
N SER A 43 17.88 0.93 -19.94
CA SER A 43 17.79 2.05 -20.88
C SER A 43 17.82 3.38 -20.13
N SER A 44 18.57 4.33 -20.69
CA SER A 44 18.60 5.73 -20.29
C SER A 44 17.97 6.66 -21.34
N HIS A 45 17.49 6.10 -22.46
CA HIS A 45 16.88 6.88 -23.54
C HIS A 45 15.45 7.26 -23.20
N VAL A 46 15.27 8.48 -22.70
CA VAL A 46 13.97 9.07 -22.42
C VAL A 46 13.22 9.27 -23.73
N HIS A 47 12.08 8.59 -23.87
CA HIS A 47 11.14 8.78 -24.97
C HIS A 47 10.29 10.03 -24.72
N ASP A 48 9.73 10.14 -23.51
CA ASP A 48 9.03 11.32 -23.01
C ASP A 48 8.85 11.22 -21.48
N TRP A 49 8.14 12.17 -20.87
CA TRP A 49 7.85 12.15 -19.45
C TRP A 49 6.47 12.74 -19.15
N ARG A 50 5.94 12.40 -17.99
CA ARG A 50 4.66 12.92 -17.48
C ARG A 50 4.79 13.26 -16.00
N THR A 51 3.92 14.14 -15.52
CA THR A 51 3.83 14.41 -14.08
C THR A 51 2.65 13.66 -13.50
N ARG A 52 2.87 12.91 -12.41
CA ARG A 52 1.83 12.21 -11.66
C ARG A 52 1.70 12.85 -10.27
N LYS A 53 0.49 13.28 -9.93
CA LYS A 53 0.14 13.70 -8.57
C LYS A 53 -0.11 12.47 -7.70
N VAL A 54 0.65 12.35 -6.62
CA VAL A 54 0.62 11.24 -5.66
C VAL A 54 0.40 11.81 -4.27
N ARG A 55 -0.54 11.25 -3.51
CA ARG A 55 -0.78 11.64 -2.11
C ARG A 55 0.11 10.85 -1.17
N ASP A 56 0.62 11.53 -0.17
CA ASP A 56 1.49 10.96 0.86
C ASP A 56 1.04 11.39 2.27
N LEU A 57 1.75 10.94 3.31
CA LEU A 57 1.47 11.26 4.70
C LEU A 57 1.46 12.78 4.95
N SER A 58 0.50 13.22 5.75
CA SER A 58 0.35 14.63 6.10
C SER A 58 1.56 15.15 6.89
N VAL A 59 1.98 16.37 6.59
CA VAL A 59 3.08 17.06 7.28
C VAL A 59 2.51 18.28 7.99
N LEU A 60 2.73 18.36 9.31
CA LEU A 60 2.16 19.42 10.16
C LEU A 60 0.63 19.55 10.04
N GLY A 61 -0.07 18.41 9.97
CA GLY A 61 -1.53 18.36 9.84
C GLY A 61 -2.08 18.75 8.46
N LYS A 62 -1.19 19.04 7.48
CA LYS A 62 -1.58 19.37 6.10
C LYS A 62 -1.31 18.19 5.17
N PRO A 63 -2.24 17.83 4.27
CA PRO A 63 -2.00 16.83 3.24
C PRO A 63 -0.74 17.15 2.42
N LEU A 64 0.06 16.12 2.17
CA LEU A 64 1.24 16.19 1.30
C LEU A 64 0.92 15.59 -0.07
N PHE A 65 1.28 16.30 -1.12
CA PHE A 65 1.19 15.80 -2.49
C PHE A 65 2.56 15.86 -3.19
N LEU A 66 2.97 14.73 -3.74
CA LEU A 66 4.16 14.60 -4.57
C LEU A 66 3.76 14.74 -6.04
N PHE A 67 4.34 15.71 -6.72
CA PHE A 67 4.34 15.82 -8.18
C PHE A 67 5.55 15.09 -8.72
N VAL A 68 5.38 13.79 -8.95
CA VAL A 68 6.44 12.89 -9.40
C VAL A 68 6.61 13.07 -10.90
N ARG A 69 7.82 13.39 -11.37
CA ARG A 69 8.15 13.26 -12.79
C ARG A 69 8.42 11.79 -13.10
N VAL A 70 7.57 11.22 -13.95
CA VAL A 70 7.64 9.84 -14.40
C VAL A 70 8.18 9.83 -15.82
N TYR A 71 9.41 9.33 -15.98
CA TYR A 71 10.01 9.14 -17.30
C TYR A 71 9.44 7.89 -17.98
N ARG A 72 9.28 7.93 -19.30
CA ARG A 72 9.09 6.75 -20.14
C ARG A 72 10.30 6.59 -21.03
N TYR A 73 10.87 5.40 -21.03
CA TYR A 73 12.08 5.08 -21.76
C TYR A 73 11.75 4.28 -23.01
N ARG A 74 12.53 4.47 -24.07
CA ARG A 74 12.55 3.56 -25.22
C ARG A 74 13.73 2.61 -25.05
N CYS A 75 13.49 1.31 -25.04
CA CYS A 75 14.56 0.33 -24.89
C CYS A 75 15.40 0.24 -26.17
N HIS A 76 16.72 0.37 -26.08
CA HIS A 76 17.59 0.18 -27.25
C HIS A 76 17.66 -1.27 -27.74
N ASN A 77 17.41 -2.24 -26.86
CA ASN A 77 17.49 -3.66 -27.21
C ASN A 77 16.22 -4.18 -27.91
N CYS A 78 15.03 -3.91 -27.36
CA CYS A 78 13.76 -4.42 -27.90
C CYS A 78 12.87 -3.34 -28.54
N ASN A 79 13.28 -2.07 -28.53
CA ASN A 79 12.53 -0.92 -29.04
C ASN A 79 11.16 -0.64 -28.38
N GLU A 80 10.77 -1.41 -27.36
CA GLU A 80 9.56 -1.18 -26.57
C GLU A 80 9.67 0.06 -25.69
N VAL A 81 8.53 0.70 -25.45
CA VAL A 81 8.40 1.86 -24.55
C VAL A 81 7.89 1.39 -23.19
N PHE A 82 8.62 1.71 -22.12
CA PHE A 82 8.26 1.33 -20.75
C PHE A 82 8.36 2.52 -19.80
N SER A 83 7.64 2.47 -18.68
CA SER A 83 7.62 3.55 -17.69
C SER A 83 8.60 3.29 -16.57
N GLN A 84 9.17 4.36 -16.03
CA GLN A 84 9.94 4.32 -14.79
C GLN A 84 9.13 3.73 -13.64
N THR A 85 9.77 2.91 -12.80
CA THR A 85 9.15 2.29 -11.63
C THR A 85 9.68 2.94 -10.36
N PHE A 86 8.92 2.81 -9.26
CA PHE A 86 9.25 3.40 -7.98
C PHE A 86 9.01 2.38 -6.87
N GLU A 87 9.92 2.34 -5.90
CA GLU A 87 9.81 1.45 -4.74
C GLU A 87 8.67 1.90 -3.83
N SER A 88 8.55 3.21 -3.58
CA SER A 88 7.52 3.75 -2.68
C SER A 88 6.17 4.01 -3.33
N ILE A 89 6.02 3.82 -4.65
CA ILE A 89 4.78 4.10 -5.37
C ILE A 89 4.48 2.98 -6.36
N SER A 90 3.53 2.13 -6.00
CA SER A 90 3.05 1.05 -6.86
C SER A 90 2.58 1.54 -8.25
N PRO A 91 2.72 0.71 -9.30
CA PRO A 91 2.30 1.06 -10.66
C PRO A 91 0.85 1.55 -10.72
N ASN A 92 0.61 2.62 -11.49
CA ASN A 92 -0.71 3.23 -11.68
C ASN A 92 -1.44 3.69 -10.40
N LYS A 93 -0.77 3.75 -9.25
CA LYS A 93 -1.35 4.31 -8.01
C LYS A 93 -1.09 5.80 -7.90
N HIS A 94 -1.98 6.46 -7.15
CA HIS A 94 -1.94 7.89 -6.85
C HIS A 94 -1.66 8.14 -5.36
N GLN A 95 -1.13 7.15 -4.67
CA GLN A 95 -0.79 7.17 -3.26
C GLN A 95 0.56 6.48 -3.09
N THR A 96 1.39 6.95 -2.17
CA THR A 96 2.57 6.21 -1.73
C THR A 96 2.14 4.92 -1.04
N ASN A 97 2.99 3.90 -1.08
CA ASN A 97 2.74 2.61 -0.43
C ASN A 97 2.58 2.82 1.09
N ARG A 98 3.44 3.65 1.70
CA ARG A 98 3.32 4.01 3.13
C ARG A 98 2.01 4.72 3.48
N TYR A 99 1.48 5.56 2.59
CA TYR A 99 0.18 6.21 2.83
C TYR A 99 -0.98 5.22 2.73
N ARG A 100 -0.90 4.24 1.81
CA ARG A 100 -1.88 3.15 1.72
C ARG A 100 -1.89 2.31 2.99
N GLU A 101 -0.71 1.94 3.49
CA GLU A 101 -0.55 1.20 4.74
C GLU A 101 -1.12 1.98 5.91
N TYR A 102 -0.78 3.26 6.04
CA TYR A 102 -1.34 4.13 7.07
C TYR A 102 -2.88 4.17 7.03
N LEU A 103 -3.50 4.26 5.85
CA LEU A 103 -4.97 4.23 5.73
C LEU A 103 -5.56 2.88 6.15
N TYR A 104 -4.88 1.78 5.85
CA TYR A 104 -5.29 0.45 6.28
C TYR A 104 -5.25 0.33 7.81
N GLU A 105 -4.13 0.69 8.43
CA GLU A 105 -3.94 0.68 9.89
C GLU A 105 -4.96 1.57 10.61
N MET A 106 -5.25 2.75 10.07
CA MET A 106 -6.26 3.65 10.62
C MET A 106 -7.67 3.03 10.64
N CYS A 107 -7.97 2.08 9.75
CA CYS A 107 -9.24 1.35 9.73
C CYS A 107 -9.27 0.20 10.75
N ILE A 108 -8.13 -0.29 11.27
CA ILE A 108 -8.08 -1.46 12.18
C ILE A 108 -8.73 -1.16 13.55
N GLY A 109 -8.90 0.10 13.94
CA GLY A 109 -9.61 0.49 15.16
C GLY A 109 -10.76 1.48 14.92
N SER A 110 -11.19 1.64 13.67
CA SER A 110 -12.15 2.68 13.29
C SER A 110 -13.01 2.21 12.11
N THR A 111 -13.91 3.08 11.64
CA THR A 111 -14.70 2.80 10.44
C THR A 111 -14.06 3.45 9.22
N ILE A 112 -14.24 2.84 8.04
CA ILE A 112 -13.83 3.43 6.76
C ILE A 112 -14.42 4.84 6.59
N GLN A 113 -15.65 5.07 7.06
CA GLN A 113 -16.30 6.38 7.01
C GLN A 113 -15.61 7.42 7.89
N GLU A 114 -15.17 7.05 9.08
CA GLU A 114 -14.41 7.93 9.98
C GLU A 114 -13.06 8.30 9.37
N VAL A 115 -12.33 7.31 8.84
CA VAL A 115 -11.04 7.54 8.16
C VAL A 115 -11.21 8.41 6.92
N SER A 116 -12.25 8.15 6.11
CA SER A 116 -12.64 8.98 4.96
C SER A 116 -12.86 10.44 5.33
N ARG A 117 -13.57 10.71 6.44
CA ARG A 117 -13.80 12.07 6.95
C ARG A 117 -12.51 12.73 7.43
N LYS A 118 -11.72 12.02 8.25
CA LYS A 118 -10.48 12.53 8.84
C LYS A 118 -9.45 12.89 7.76
N GLU A 119 -9.28 12.02 6.77
CA GLU A 119 -8.31 12.19 5.69
C GLU A 119 -8.87 12.99 4.50
N LYS A 120 -10.16 13.37 4.53
CA LYS A 120 -10.84 14.08 3.42
C LYS A 120 -10.66 13.33 2.09
N ILE A 121 -10.91 12.03 2.09
CA ILE A 121 -10.85 11.14 0.91
C ILE A 121 -12.23 10.53 0.70
N PRO A 122 -12.71 10.35 -0.55
CA PRO A 122 -13.96 9.64 -0.79
C PRO A 122 -13.98 8.26 -0.15
N TYR A 123 -15.10 7.89 0.48
CA TYR A 123 -15.30 6.59 1.13
C TYR A 123 -14.86 5.42 0.24
N THR A 124 -15.29 5.41 -1.02
CA THR A 124 -14.99 4.34 -1.99
C THR A 124 -13.49 4.24 -2.36
N THR A 125 -12.72 5.29 -2.15
CA THR A 125 -11.26 5.25 -2.31
C THR A 125 -10.60 4.61 -1.10
N VAL A 126 -11.02 4.97 0.11
CA VAL A 126 -10.50 4.36 1.35
C VAL A 126 -10.86 2.88 1.40
N GLU A 127 -12.11 2.53 1.10
CA GLU A 127 -12.59 1.14 1.04
C GLU A 127 -11.76 0.28 0.08
N ARG A 128 -11.53 0.77 -1.14
CA ARG A 128 -10.70 0.07 -2.13
C ARG A 128 -9.24 -0.06 -1.73
N ILE A 129 -8.68 0.95 -1.04
CA ILE A 129 -7.31 0.85 -0.50
C ILE A 129 -7.28 -0.19 0.60
N PHE A 130 -8.22 -0.14 1.54
CA PHE A 130 -8.33 -1.08 2.65
C PHE A 130 -8.36 -2.53 2.16
N TYR A 131 -9.28 -2.87 1.26
CA TYR A 131 -9.36 -4.25 0.74
C TYR A 131 -8.17 -4.64 -0.15
N SER A 132 -7.52 -3.68 -0.84
CA SER A 132 -6.29 -3.96 -1.59
C SER A 132 -5.15 -4.34 -0.65
N VAL A 133 -4.95 -3.56 0.42
CA VAL A 133 -3.89 -3.82 1.41
C VAL A 133 -4.22 -5.07 2.23
N ALA A 134 -5.48 -5.27 2.63
CA ALA A 134 -5.91 -6.49 3.32
C ALA A 134 -5.58 -7.76 2.52
N LYS A 135 -5.78 -7.73 1.19
CA LYS A 135 -5.41 -8.84 0.29
C LYS A 135 -3.90 -9.00 0.12
N GLU A 136 -3.14 -7.92 0.18
CA GLU A 136 -1.67 -7.96 0.20
C GLU A 136 -1.18 -8.64 1.50
N LYS A 137 -1.73 -8.24 2.67
CA LYS A 137 -1.47 -8.84 3.98
C LYS A 137 -1.89 -10.30 4.11
N GLU A 138 -3.03 -10.67 3.54
CA GLU A 138 -3.50 -12.06 3.50
C GLU A 138 -2.48 -12.96 2.81
N LYS A 139 -1.90 -12.52 1.69
CA LYS A 139 -0.86 -13.28 0.99
C LYS A 139 0.41 -13.41 1.82
N GLU A 140 0.88 -12.31 2.40
CA GLU A 140 2.05 -12.30 3.30
C GLU A 140 1.83 -13.26 4.49
N HIS A 141 0.61 -13.29 5.03
CA HIS A 141 0.22 -14.20 6.10
C HIS A 141 0.25 -15.67 5.66
N VAL A 142 -0.30 -16.00 4.49
CA VAL A 142 -0.27 -17.36 3.93
C VAL A 142 1.17 -17.82 3.67
N GLU A 143 2.01 -16.98 3.05
CA GLU A 143 3.42 -17.29 2.80
C GLU A 143 4.18 -17.53 4.12
N THR A 144 3.90 -16.71 5.13
CA THR A 144 4.46 -16.89 6.48
C THR A 144 4.00 -18.20 7.11
N LEU A 145 2.70 -18.50 7.02
CA LEU A 145 2.13 -19.75 7.53
C LEU A 145 2.77 -20.98 6.89
N GLU A 146 2.90 -21.00 5.55
CA GLU A 146 3.55 -22.11 4.83
C GLU A 146 4.96 -22.37 5.37
N SER A 147 5.75 -21.31 5.58
CA SER A 147 7.10 -21.44 6.15
C SER A 147 7.13 -21.98 7.59
N VAL A 148 6.13 -21.64 8.40
CA VAL A 148 6.00 -22.10 9.80
C VAL A 148 5.54 -23.55 9.85
N LEU A 149 4.55 -23.93 9.02
CA LEU A 149 3.99 -25.27 8.95
C LEU A 149 5.05 -26.32 8.54
N GLU A 150 6.01 -25.95 7.71
CA GLU A 150 7.08 -26.86 7.28
C GLU A 150 8.10 -27.18 8.38
N ASN A 151 8.26 -26.31 9.38
CA ASN A 151 9.41 -26.35 10.28
C ASN A 151 9.06 -26.46 11.78
N ASN A 152 7.78 -26.36 12.16
CA ASN A 152 7.37 -26.31 13.57
C ASN A 152 6.29 -27.33 13.92
N GLU A 153 6.33 -27.79 15.17
CA GLU A 153 5.25 -28.53 15.80
C GLU A 153 4.12 -27.55 16.17
N LEU A 154 2.92 -27.77 15.65
CA LEU A 154 1.77 -26.88 15.83
C LEU A 154 0.98 -27.26 17.07
N ILE A 155 0.56 -26.26 17.85
CA ILE A 155 -0.42 -26.46 18.93
C ILE A 155 -1.72 -25.79 18.51
N LEU A 156 -2.60 -26.60 17.94
CA LEU A 156 -3.86 -26.13 17.39
C LEU A 156 -4.86 -25.80 18.50
N SER A 157 -5.51 -24.64 18.38
CA SER A 157 -6.69 -24.27 19.16
C SER A 157 -7.85 -23.94 18.23
N LEU A 158 -9.04 -24.30 18.68
CA LEU A 158 -10.31 -24.04 18.03
C LEU A 158 -11.14 -23.17 18.97
N ASP A 159 -11.60 -22.02 18.47
CA ASP A 159 -12.44 -21.11 19.23
C ASP A 159 -13.61 -20.60 18.36
N GLU A 160 -14.62 -20.02 19.00
CA GLU A 160 -15.77 -19.41 18.34
C GLU A 160 -15.82 -17.91 18.58
N ILE A 161 -15.81 -17.14 17.48
CA ILE A 161 -15.92 -15.68 17.54
C ILE A 161 -17.27 -15.20 17.03
N ALA A 162 -17.90 -14.30 17.80
CA ALA A 162 -19.16 -13.68 17.41
C ALA A 162 -18.91 -12.51 16.43
N VAL A 163 -19.05 -12.74 15.13
CA VAL A 163 -18.96 -11.68 14.10
C VAL A 163 -20.14 -10.72 14.17
N ARG A 164 -21.33 -11.25 14.52
CA ARG A 164 -22.47 -10.43 14.93
C ARG A 164 -23.05 -11.05 16.19
N LYS A 165 -22.82 -10.40 17.34
CA LYS A 165 -23.24 -10.88 18.67
C LYS A 165 -24.69 -11.35 18.66
N GLY A 166 -24.92 -12.62 19.02
CA GLY A 166 -26.24 -13.25 19.05
C GLY A 166 -26.83 -13.69 17.70
N HIS A 167 -26.07 -13.60 16.60
CA HIS A 167 -26.58 -13.92 15.27
C HIS A 167 -25.63 -14.77 14.42
N ARG A 168 -24.34 -14.42 14.37
CA ARG A 168 -23.33 -15.08 13.55
C ARG A 168 -22.09 -15.34 14.35
N TYR A 169 -21.72 -16.61 14.38
CA TYR A 169 -20.50 -17.13 14.97
C TYR A 169 -19.67 -17.78 13.88
N GLU A 170 -18.36 -17.62 13.97
CA GLU A 170 -17.41 -18.22 13.05
C GLU A 170 -16.40 -19.00 13.90
N THR A 171 -16.05 -20.19 13.43
CA THR A 171 -15.04 -21.02 14.10
C THR A 171 -13.67 -20.62 13.58
N VAL A 172 -12.77 -20.30 14.49
CA VAL A 172 -11.39 -19.92 14.19
C VAL A 172 -10.48 -21.07 14.59
N LEU A 173 -9.70 -21.55 13.64
CA LEU A 173 -8.57 -22.45 13.87
C LEU A 173 -7.30 -21.60 13.95
N MET A 174 -6.55 -21.72 15.03
CA MET A 174 -5.30 -20.97 15.24
C MET A 174 -4.18 -21.90 15.74
N ASP A 175 -2.94 -21.53 15.44
CA ASP A 175 -1.78 -22.07 16.14
C ASP A 175 -1.48 -21.20 17.37
N THR A 176 -1.49 -21.80 18.55
CA THR A 176 -1.30 -21.10 19.82
C THR A 176 0.16 -20.75 20.10
N GLN A 177 1.12 -21.39 19.43
CA GLN A 177 2.53 -21.02 19.59
C GLN A 177 2.84 -19.70 18.87
N SER A 178 2.45 -19.58 17.60
CA SER A 178 2.67 -18.38 16.80
C SER A 178 1.61 -17.30 17.00
N GLY A 179 0.42 -17.66 17.50
CA GLY A 179 -0.75 -16.78 17.54
C GLY A 179 -1.41 -16.59 16.17
N SER A 180 -1.01 -17.35 15.16
CA SER A 180 -1.48 -17.20 13.79
C SER A 180 -2.83 -17.88 13.57
N VAL A 181 -3.74 -17.19 12.87
CA VAL A 181 -5.01 -17.79 12.41
C VAL A 181 -4.74 -18.65 11.17
N LEU A 182 -5.07 -19.93 11.24
CA LEU A 182 -4.91 -20.91 10.17
C LEU A 182 -6.14 -21.02 9.27
N GLY A 183 -7.33 -20.77 9.84
CA GLY A 183 -8.57 -20.84 9.10
C GLY A 183 -9.73 -20.24 9.88
N MET A 184 -10.73 -19.76 9.15
CA MET A 184 -11.96 -19.22 9.71
C MET A 184 -13.14 -19.76 8.91
N GLU A 185 -13.96 -20.60 9.54
CA GLU A 185 -15.07 -21.27 8.88
C GLU A 185 -16.41 -20.70 9.36
N HIS A 186 -17.32 -20.47 8.41
CA HIS A 186 -18.65 -19.97 8.73
C HIS A 186 -19.51 -21.11 9.29
N GLN A 187 -19.90 -21.03 10.56
CA GLN A 187 -20.91 -21.94 11.08
C GLN A 187 -22.32 -21.58 10.58
N ARG A 188 -23.20 -22.59 10.54
CA ARG A 188 -24.62 -22.44 10.20
C ARG A 188 -25.26 -21.38 11.08
N SER A 189 -25.98 -20.44 10.45
CA SER A 189 -26.82 -19.47 11.16
C SER A 189 -27.80 -20.19 12.09
N TYR A 190 -27.76 -19.87 13.37
CA TYR A 190 -28.83 -20.28 14.29
C TYR A 190 -30.11 -19.58 13.85
N HIS A 191 -31.06 -20.36 13.31
CA HIS A 191 -32.42 -19.90 13.13
C HIS A 191 -33.05 -19.85 14.53
N SER A 192 -33.20 -18.63 15.05
CA SER A 192 -34.11 -18.33 16.16
C SER A 192 -35.56 -18.53 15.74
#